data_AF-A0A953Q5Y2-F1
#
_entry.id   AF-A0A953Q5Y2-F1
#
_cell.length_a   1.000
_cell.length_b   1.000
_cell.length_c   1.000
_cell.angle_alpha   90.00
_cell.angle_beta   90.00
_cell.angle_gamma   90.00
#
_symmetry.space_group_name_H-M   'P 1'
#
loop_
_entity.id
_entity.type
_entity.pdbx_description
1 polymer ?
#
loop_
_entity_poly.entity_id
_entity_poly.type
_entity_poly.pdbx_seq_one_letter_code
_entity_poly.pdbx_strand_id
1 'polypeptide(L)'
;MAHHRSKHSLYQLAVIANDFQIPFHDERALLLLKLFLRRERPDWVVLNGDFQDFWEISRYDQTPRTGKEFREEIELGKKILHSLRRTLPRSRITWVEGNHEFRLRKYLIQNAKEL
;
A
#
# COMPACT_ATOMS: atom_id res chain seq x y z
N MET A 1 1.96 6.72 27.79
CA MET A 1 3.16 6.08 27.22
C MET A 1 2.74 4.75 26.59
N ALA A 2 2.95 4.57 25.28
CA ALA A 2 2.48 3.36 24.58
C ALA A 2 3.42 2.17 24.87
N HIS A 3 2.90 1.18 25.61
CA HIS A 3 3.56 -0.10 25.88
C HIS A 3 4.02 -0.74 24.57
N HIS A 4 5.33 -0.93 24.41
CA HIS A 4 5.87 -1.79 23.37
C HIS A 4 5.66 -3.23 23.88
N ARG A 5 5.03 -4.11 23.09
CA ARG A 5 4.90 -5.53 23.46
C ARG A 5 6.28 -6.08 23.82
N SER A 6 6.38 -6.70 24.99
CA SER A 6 7.60 -7.36 25.48
C SER A 6 8.07 -8.41 24.46
N LYS A 7 9.39 -8.50 24.22
CA LYS A 7 10.03 -9.50 23.36
C LYS A 7 9.77 -10.96 23.77
N HIS A 8 9.02 -11.20 24.85
CA HIS A 8 8.71 -12.51 25.42
C HIS A 8 7.26 -12.98 25.18
N SER A 9 6.53 -12.38 24.22
CA SER A 9 5.23 -12.89 23.79
C SER A 9 5.37 -14.24 23.06
N LEU A 10 4.58 -15.24 23.44
CA LEU A 10 4.48 -16.54 22.73
C LEU A 10 3.82 -16.40 21.34
N TYR A 11 3.17 -15.26 21.06
CA TYR A 11 2.41 -15.02 19.84
C TYR A 11 2.90 -13.77 19.11
N GLN A 12 2.86 -13.82 17.79
CA GLN A 12 3.07 -12.66 16.91
C GLN A 12 1.72 -12.10 16.45
N LEU A 13 1.62 -10.77 16.38
CA LEU A 13 0.47 -10.09 15.79
C LEU A 13 0.77 -9.74 14.33
N ALA A 14 -0.06 -10.27 13.43
CA ALA A 14 -0.06 -9.89 12.03
C ALA A 14 -1.31 -9.06 11.68
N VAL A 15 -1.15 -8.04 10.85
CA VAL A 15 -2.24 -7.26 10.27
C VAL A 15 -2.16 -7.38 8.76
N ILE A 16 -3.27 -7.75 8.12
CA ILE A 16 -3.38 -7.91 6.68
C ILE A 16 -4.36 -6.86 6.17
N ALA A 17 -3.97 -6.11 5.15
CA ALA A 17 -4.81 -5.12 4.48
C ALA A 17 -4.54 -5.14 2.97
N ASN A 18 -5.55 -4.89 2.15
CA ASN A 18 -5.51 -4.99 0.70
C ASN A 18 -6.48 -3.98 0.08
N ASP A 19 -6.51 -3.91 -1.25
CA ASP A 19 -7.50 -3.13 -2.02
C ASP A 19 -7.54 -1.66 -1.61
N PHE A 20 -6.36 -1.07 -1.45
CA PHE A 20 -6.26 0.37 -1.21
C PHE A 20 -6.61 1.13 -2.49
N GLN A 21 -6.23 0.61 -3.65
CA GLN A 21 -6.48 1.21 -4.96
C GLN A 21 -6.07 2.70 -4.99
N ILE A 22 -4.88 3.02 -4.52
CA ILE A 22 -4.35 4.40 -4.52
C ILE A 22 -4.33 4.92 -5.97
N PRO A 23 -4.82 6.15 -6.24
CA PRO A 23 -5.19 7.19 -5.29
C PRO A 23 -6.68 7.22 -4.88
N PHE A 24 -7.47 6.22 -5.24
CA PHE A 24 -8.93 6.15 -5.01
C PHE A 24 -9.35 5.62 -3.65
N HIS A 25 -8.39 5.28 -2.79
CA HIS A 25 -8.64 4.81 -1.43
C HIS A 25 -9.62 5.70 -0.64
N ASP A 26 -10.37 5.08 0.28
CA ASP A 26 -11.13 5.82 1.29
C ASP A 26 -10.18 6.42 2.34
N GLU A 27 -10.16 7.75 2.40
CA GLU A 27 -9.29 8.52 3.30
C GLU A 27 -9.55 8.20 4.78
N ARG A 28 -10.81 7.94 5.16
CA ARG A 28 -11.16 7.60 6.55
C ARG A 28 -10.70 6.20 6.90
N ALA A 29 -10.85 5.23 6.00
CA ALA A 29 -10.38 3.87 6.19
C ALA A 29 -8.85 3.84 6.35
N LEU A 30 -8.11 4.55 5.50
CA LEU A 30 -6.66 4.64 5.61
C LEU A 30 -6.22 5.32 6.92
N LEU A 31 -6.91 6.38 7.33
CA LEU A 31 -6.65 7.05 8.61
C LEU A 31 -6.86 6.10 9.80
N LEU A 32 -7.98 5.39 9.84
CA LEU A 32 -8.30 4.43 10.91
C LEU A 32 -7.29 3.28 10.95
N LEU A 33 -6.89 2.75 9.80
CA LEU A 33 -5.83 1.75 9.72
C LEU A 33 -4.52 2.28 10.30
N LYS A 34 -4.09 3.49 9.91
CA LYS A 34 -2.85 4.11 10.42
C LYS A 34 -2.91 4.31 11.94
N LEU A 35 -4.05 4.74 12.48
CA LEU A 35 -4.24 4.91 13.92
C LEU A 35 -4.18 3.56 14.65
N PHE A 36 -4.84 2.52 14.10
CA PHE A 36 -4.78 1.17 14.62
C PHE A 36 -3.34 0.63 14.64
N LEU A 37 -2.62 0.72 13.52
CA LEU A 37 -1.24 0.27 13.41
C LEU A 37 -0.31 0.99 14.40
N ARG A 38 -0.51 2.31 14.59
CA ARG A 38 0.26 3.10 15.56
C ARG A 38 0.00 2.65 17.00
N ARG A 39 -1.24 2.28 17.32
CA ARG A 39 -1.65 1.81 18.66
C ARG A 39 -1.14 0.40 18.93
N GLU A 40 -1.43 -0.53 18.03
CA GLU A 40 -1.17 -1.97 18.23
C GLU A 40 0.28 -2.36 17.99
N ARG A 41 0.98 -1.67 17.08
CA ARG A 41 2.37 -1.96 16.69
C ARG A 41 2.58 -3.45 16.38
N PRO A 42 1.90 -4.01 15.36
CA PRO A 42 2.01 -5.42 15.01
C PRO A 42 3.44 -5.83 14.65
N ASP A 43 3.77 -7.11 14.80
CA ASP A 43 5.05 -7.67 14.41
C ASP A 43 5.19 -7.74 12.88
N TRP A 44 4.07 -7.97 12.18
CA TRP A 44 4.01 -8.08 10.74
C TRP A 44 2.80 -7.34 10.16
N VAL A 45 3.02 -6.53 9.13
CA VAL A 45 1.97 -6.00 8.27
C VAL A 45 2.12 -6.59 6.86
N VAL A 46 1.02 -7.09 6.32
CA VAL A 46 0.95 -7.57 4.93
C VAL A 46 0.03 -6.63 4.15
N LEU A 47 0.59 -5.99 3.13
CA LEU A 47 -0.15 -5.27 2.10
C LEU A 47 -0.43 -6.27 0.99
N ASN A 48 -1.63 -6.86 0.99
CA ASN A 48 -1.97 -8.07 0.26
C ASN A 48 -2.67 -7.78 -1.08
N GLY A 49 -1.98 -7.07 -1.97
CA GLY A 49 -2.46 -6.78 -3.32
C GLY A 49 -3.29 -5.50 -3.45
N ASP A 50 -3.33 -5.02 -4.68
CA ASP A 50 -4.11 -3.86 -5.15
C ASP A 50 -3.90 -2.63 -4.26
N PHE A 51 -2.61 -2.36 -3.98
CA PHE A 51 -2.21 -1.21 -3.21
C PHE A 51 -2.32 0.06 -4.05
N GLN A 52 -1.83 -0.01 -5.29
CA GLN A 52 -1.95 1.04 -6.30
C GLN A 52 -2.90 0.57 -7.41
N ASP A 53 -3.72 1.48 -7.93
CA ASP A 53 -4.78 1.13 -8.89
C ASP A 53 -4.22 0.96 -10.32
N PHE A 54 -3.24 1.78 -10.69
CA PHE A 54 -2.68 1.89 -12.03
C PHE A 54 -3.76 2.02 -13.10
N TRP A 55 -4.75 2.88 -12.82
CA TRP A 55 -5.93 3.05 -13.68
C TRP A 55 -5.58 3.62 -15.05
N GLU A 56 -4.67 4.59 -15.14
CA GLU A 56 -4.31 5.25 -16.41
C GLU A 56 -3.73 4.28 -17.44
N ILE A 57 -3.09 3.20 -16.97
CA ILE A 57 -2.53 2.14 -17.82
C ILE A 57 -3.42 0.89 -17.87
N SER A 58 -4.67 1.01 -17.41
CA SER A 58 -5.66 -0.06 -17.49
C SER A 58 -6.12 -0.26 -18.94
N ARG A 59 -6.32 -1.52 -19.33
CA ARG A 59 -6.93 -1.89 -20.61
C ARG A 59 -8.43 -2.16 -20.49
N TYR A 60 -8.96 -2.22 -19.26
CA TYR A 60 -10.32 -2.67 -18.97
C TYR A 60 -11.27 -1.54 -18.58
N ASP A 61 -10.79 -0.54 -17.84
CA ASP A 61 -11.57 0.64 -17.44
C ASP A 61 -11.01 1.85 -18.17
N GLN A 62 -11.81 2.45 -19.05
CA GLN A 62 -11.47 3.64 -19.83
C GLN A 62 -12.23 4.90 -19.37
N THR A 63 -12.94 4.81 -18.24
CA THR A 63 -13.75 5.92 -17.72
C THR A 63 -12.84 7.06 -17.32
N PRO A 64 -12.88 8.25 -17.97
CA PRO A 64 -11.94 9.32 -17.64
C PRO A 64 -12.04 9.74 -16.18
N ARG A 65 -10.91 9.67 -15.46
CA ARG A 65 -10.80 10.14 -14.07
C ARG A 65 -9.83 11.33 -14.05
N THR A 66 -10.31 12.48 -13.61
CA THR A 66 -9.52 13.72 -13.56
C THR A 66 -8.64 13.80 -12.31
N GLY A 67 -7.46 14.44 -12.44
CA GLY A 67 -6.57 14.83 -11.34
C GLY A 67 -5.75 13.70 -10.70
N LYS A 68 -5.38 12.69 -11.49
CA LYS A 68 -4.81 11.42 -11.00
C LYS A 68 -3.82 10.84 -12.00
N GLU A 69 -2.83 11.63 -12.41
CA GLU A 69 -1.79 11.15 -13.33
C GLU A 69 -0.97 10.01 -12.70
N PHE A 70 -0.54 9.08 -13.52
CA PHE A 70 0.24 7.89 -13.18
C PHE A 70 1.45 8.21 -12.28
N ARG A 71 2.11 9.35 -12.53
CA ARG A 71 3.22 9.83 -11.69
C ARG A 71 2.76 10.24 -10.30
N GLU A 72 1.65 10.96 -10.19
CA GLU A 72 1.12 11.40 -8.90
C GLU A 72 0.66 10.21 -8.05
N GLU A 73 0.07 9.20 -8.69
CA GLU A 73 -0.29 7.94 -8.06
C GLU A 73 0.94 7.25 -7.43
N ILE A 74 2.03 7.12 -8.20
CA ILE A 74 3.30 6.53 -7.70
C ILE A 74 3.84 7.33 -6.50
N GLU A 75 3.86 8.65 -6.59
CA GLU A 75 4.34 9.49 -5.49
C GLU A 75 3.45 9.40 -4.25
N LEU A 76 2.13 9.30 -4.41
CA LEU A 76 1.22 9.09 -3.29
C LEU A 76 1.41 7.71 -2.64
N GLY A 77 1.54 6.66 -3.45
CA GLY A 77 1.87 5.30 -2.97
C GLY A 77 3.15 5.30 -2.13
N LYS A 78 4.22 5.91 -2.65
CA LYS A 78 5.50 6.07 -1.93
C LYS A 78 5.33 6.84 -0.61
N LYS A 79 4.58 7.94 -0.60
CA LYS A 79 4.30 8.72 0.63
C LYS A 79 3.59 7.88 1.68
N ILE A 80 2.60 7.07 1.29
CA ILE A 80 1.87 6.19 2.21
C ILE A 80 2.80 5.09 2.76
N LEU A 81 3.57 4.42 1.90
CA LEU A 81 4.55 3.41 2.33
C LEU A 81 5.61 3.98 3.28
N HIS A 82 6.11 5.19 3.01
CA HIS A 82 7.05 5.87 3.88
C HIS A 82 6.42 6.21 5.24
N SER A 83 5.16 6.67 5.24
CA SER A 83 4.38 6.91 6.47
C SER A 83 4.18 5.62 7.29
N LEU A 84 3.88 4.50 6.64
CA LEU A 84 3.76 3.19 7.30
C LEU A 84 5.10 2.76 7.91
N ARG A 85 6.21 2.83 7.16
CA ARG A 85 7.55 2.49 7.67
C ARG A 85 7.97 3.37 8.85
N ARG A 86 7.69 4.68 8.80
CA ARG A 86 7.95 5.59 9.94
C ARG A 86 7.12 5.25 11.17
N THR A 87 5.88 4.84 10.98
CA THR A 87 4.97 4.43 12.07
C THR A 87 5.40 3.10 12.68
N LEU A 88 5.93 2.20 11.85
CA LEU A 88 6.27 0.82 12.18
C LEU A 88 7.76 0.54 11.88
N PRO A 89 8.69 1.18 12.62
CA PRO A 89 10.12 1.07 12.32
C PRO A 89 10.68 -0.35 12.52
N ARG A 90 10.03 -1.17 13.35
CA ARG A 90 10.47 -2.53 13.69
C ARG A 90 9.64 -3.63 13.07
N SER A 91 8.41 -3.33 12.63
CA SER A 91 7.54 -4.35 12.05
C SER A 91 8.07 -4.81 10.70
N ARG A 92 7.93 -6.11 10.43
CA ARG A 92 8.03 -6.61 9.05
C ARG A 92 6.89 -6.01 8.25
N ILE A 93 7.19 -5.50 7.06
CA ILE A 93 6.16 -5.06 6.10
C ILE A 93 6.40 -5.86 4.83
N THR A 94 5.41 -6.66 4.44
CA THR A 94 5.45 -7.44 3.20
C THR A 94 4.43 -6.86 2.24
N TRP A 95 4.86 -6.62 1.02
CA TRP A 95 4.01 -6.20 -0.08
C TRP A 95 3.86 -7.37 -1.04
N VAL A 96 2.62 -7.74 -1.32
CA VAL A 96 2.23 -8.78 -2.28
C VAL A 96 1.54 -8.07 -3.43
N GLU A 97 1.95 -8.37 -4.66
CA GLU A 97 1.33 -7.80 -5.86
C GLU A 97 -0.08 -8.38 -6.08
N GLY A 98 -1.03 -7.51 -6.41
CA GLY A 98 -2.35 -7.88 -6.91
C GLY A 98 -2.45 -7.76 -8.43
N ASN A 99 -3.67 -7.87 -8.97
CA ASN A 99 -3.88 -7.78 -10.41
C ASN A 99 -3.70 -6.35 -10.94
N HIS A 100 -3.84 -5.32 -10.09
CA HIS A 100 -3.57 -3.94 -10.48
C HIS A 100 -2.06 -3.72 -10.67
N GLU A 101 -1.21 -4.23 -9.78
CA GLU A 101 0.25 -4.19 -9.94
C GLU A 101 0.74 -4.95 -11.19
N PHE A 102 0.05 -6.01 -11.61
CA PHE A 102 0.36 -6.69 -12.87
C PHE A 102 0.17 -5.79 -14.10
N ARG A 103 -0.71 -4.77 -14.03
CA ARG A 103 -0.84 -3.75 -15.08
C ARG A 103 0.45 -2.95 -15.22
N LEU A 104 1.02 -2.49 -14.09
CA LEU A 104 2.32 -1.81 -14.08
C LEU A 104 3.42 -2.69 -14.66
N ARG A 105 3.52 -3.95 -14.21
CA ARG A 105 4.53 -4.88 -14.73
C ARG A 105 4.42 -5.03 -16.24
N LYS A 106 3.21 -5.21 -16.76
CA LYS A 106 2.95 -5.34 -18.21
C LYS A 106 3.31 -4.05 -18.95
N TYR A 107 2.95 -2.89 -18.41
CA TYR A 107 3.32 -1.60 -18.97
C TYR A 107 4.84 -1.43 -19.05
N LEU A 108 5.57 -1.74 -17.98
CA LEU A 108 7.04 -1.65 -17.97
C LEU A 108 7.69 -2.58 -19.00
N ILE A 109 7.22 -3.83 -19.12
CA ILE A 109 7.76 -4.77 -20.12
C ILE A 109 7.52 -4.26 -21.56
N GLN A 110 6.34 -3.67 -21.82
CA GLN A 110 5.98 -3.21 -23.16
C GLN A 110 6.72 -1.94 -23.57
N ASN A 111 7.00 -1.05 -22.61
CA ASN A 111 7.66 0.23 -22.84
C ASN A 111 9.15 0.19 -22.43
N ALA A 112 9.71 -0.98 -22.13
CA ALA A 112 11.08 -1.15 -21.64
C ALA A 112 12.16 -0.61 -22.58
N LYS A 113 11.86 -0.42 -23.88
CA LYS A 113 12.80 0.16 -24.85
C LYS A 113 12.84 1.69 -24.82
N GLU A 114 11.86 2.32 -24.17
CA GLU A 114 11.66 3.78 -24.14
C GLU A 114 11.99 4.39 -22.77
N LEU A 115 12.33 3.55 -21.78
CA LEU A 115 12.72 3.90 -20.40
C LEU A 115 14.23 3.74 -20.22
#